data_AF-A0AAW6RCX6-F1
#
_entry.id   AF-A0AAW6RCX6-F1
#
_cell.length_a   1.000
_cell.length_b   1.000
_cell.length_c   1.000
_cell.angle_alpha   90.00
_cell.angle_beta   90.00
_cell.angle_gamma   90.00
#
_symmetry.space_group_name_H-M   'P 1'
#
loop_
_entity.id
_entity.type
_entity.pdbx_description
1 polymer ?
#
loop_
_entity_poly.entity_id
_entity_poly.type
_entity_poly.pdbx_seq_one_letter_code
_entity_poly.pdbx_strand_id
1 'polypeptide(L)'
;MVAAWRALPDPDEPVVLGRHLPMSFGCNLGVRRDVFDAVGGWDEDYPTAGSDIEFCWRVQTAGYTFGFAPEAMVAYRYRTGMRESWKQVVDYGSEEARVAKQYGARGREWWWFPVHAAVVLATCPVWPWGWSRRRRGAWVWVTGNLVGRIKGSLKYRVVYL
;
A
#
# COMPACT_ATOMS: atom_id res chain seq x y z
N MET A 1 12.94 -2.66 -22.53
CA MET A 1 11.68 -2.00 -22.98
C MET A 1 10.84 -1.73 -21.74
N VAL A 2 10.68 -0.46 -21.35
CA VAL A 2 9.71 -0.07 -20.31
C VAL A 2 8.35 -0.22 -20.94
N ALA A 3 7.53 -1.09 -20.39
CA ALA A 3 6.21 -1.32 -20.94
C ALA A 3 5.21 -0.51 -20.11
N ALA A 4 4.64 0.52 -20.73
CA ALA A 4 3.66 1.41 -20.13
C ALA A 4 2.31 0.68 -20.12
N TRP A 5 2.02 -0.06 -19.05
CA TRP A 5 0.82 -0.90 -18.95
C TRP A 5 -0.32 -0.28 -18.13
N ARG A 6 -0.08 0.86 -17.48
CA ARG A 6 -1.09 1.55 -16.67
C ARG A 6 -1.58 2.77 -17.41
N ALA A 7 -2.89 2.87 -17.59
CA ALA A 7 -3.52 4.15 -17.90
C ALA A 7 -3.09 5.13 -16.80
N LEU A 8 -2.57 6.29 -17.22
CA LEU A 8 -2.30 7.37 -16.29
C LEU A 8 -3.67 7.93 -15.85
N PRO A 9 -3.90 8.11 -14.55
CA PRO A 9 -5.07 8.84 -14.06
C PRO A 9 -5.06 10.27 -14.63
N ASP A 10 -6.23 10.90 -14.61
CA ASP A 10 -6.40 12.28 -15.07
C ASP A 10 -5.39 13.20 -14.33
N PRO A 11 -4.60 14.03 -15.04
CA PRO A 11 -3.65 14.95 -14.41
C PRO A 11 -4.27 15.89 -13.37
N ASP A 12 -5.56 16.19 -13.51
CA ASP A 12 -6.30 17.08 -12.62
C ASP A 12 -6.95 16.32 -11.46
N GLU A 13 -6.95 14.99 -11.49
CA GLU A 13 -7.40 14.15 -10.38
C GLU A 13 -6.21 13.68 -9.54
N PRO A 14 -6.15 14.03 -8.24
CA PRO A 14 -5.13 13.46 -7.37
C PRO A 14 -5.28 11.94 -7.38
N VAL A 15 -4.17 11.24 -7.66
CA VAL A 15 -4.10 9.78 -7.49
C VAL A 15 -4.16 9.49 -6.00
N VAL A 16 -5.36 9.47 -5.43
CA VAL A 16 -5.58 9.17 -4.01
C VAL A 16 -5.39 7.68 -3.81
N LEU A 17 -4.13 7.30 -3.60
CA LEU A 17 -3.80 6.04 -2.99
C LEU A 17 -3.87 6.25 -1.47
N GLY A 18 -4.49 5.34 -0.74
CA GLY A 18 -4.63 5.45 0.70
C GLY A 18 -6.07 5.34 1.16
N ARG A 19 -6.26 4.73 2.33
CA ARG A 19 -7.58 4.43 2.89
C ARG A 19 -8.13 5.54 3.78
N HIS A 20 -7.26 6.45 4.25
CA HIS A 20 -7.59 7.50 5.20
C HIS A 20 -7.29 8.88 4.64
N LEU A 21 -6.02 9.14 4.33
CA LEU A 21 -5.57 10.31 3.59
C LEU A 21 -4.81 9.88 2.32
N PRO A 22 -4.74 10.75 1.29
CA PRO A 22 -3.89 10.53 0.12
C PRO A 22 -2.44 10.19 0.50
N MET A 23 -1.78 9.38 -0.31
CA MET A 23 -0.36 9.06 -0.21
C MET A 23 0.26 8.89 -1.60
N SER A 24 1.57 9.05 -1.69
CA SER A 24 2.36 8.60 -2.84
C SER A 24 3.36 7.52 -2.40
N PHE A 25 3.85 6.73 -3.35
CA PHE A 25 4.89 5.75 -3.07
C PHE A 25 6.23 6.45 -2.91
N GLY A 26 7.05 5.99 -1.95
CA GLY A 26 8.39 6.57 -1.73
C GLY A 26 9.30 6.55 -2.96
N CYS A 27 9.06 5.66 -3.93
CA CYS A 27 9.83 5.60 -5.18
C CYS A 27 9.45 6.67 -6.23
N ASN A 28 8.41 7.48 -5.98
CA ASN A 28 7.99 8.58 -6.85
C ASN A 28 7.35 9.71 -6.04
N LEU A 29 8.10 10.25 -5.07
CA LEU A 29 7.68 11.33 -4.19
C LEU A 29 8.71 12.46 -4.22
N GLY A 30 8.25 13.69 -4.39
CA GLY A 30 9.04 14.90 -4.23
C GLY A 30 8.49 15.74 -3.07
N VAL A 31 9.37 16.31 -2.25
CA VAL A 31 9.00 17.17 -1.12
C VAL A 31 9.94 18.36 -1.06
N ARG A 32 9.40 19.54 -0.73
CA ARG A 32 10.25 20.72 -0.49
C ARG A 32 11.08 20.48 0.77
N ARG A 33 12.36 20.88 0.74
CA ARG A 33 13.30 20.66 1.85
C ARG A 33 12.80 21.24 3.17
N ASP A 34 12.28 22.46 3.15
CA ASP A 34 11.75 23.12 4.34
C ASP A 34 10.56 22.37 4.95
N VAL A 35 9.70 21.78 4.12
CA VAL A 35 8.59 20.92 4.58
C VAL A 35 9.13 19.63 5.20
N PHE A 36 10.10 18.97 4.55
CA PHE A 36 10.73 17.75 5.06
C PHE A 36 11.37 17.98 6.44
N ASP A 37 12.11 19.07 6.59
CA ASP A 37 12.76 19.44 7.84
C ASP A 37 11.73 19.82 8.92
N ALA A 38 10.67 20.55 8.55
CA ALA A 38 9.61 20.97 9.48
C ALA A 38 8.82 19.80 10.08
N VAL A 39 8.66 18.70 9.34
CA VAL A 39 7.96 17.49 9.84
C VAL A 39 8.90 16.47 10.49
N GLY A 40 10.21 16.75 10.54
CA GLY A 40 11.22 15.88 11.16
C GLY A 40 11.69 14.72 10.29
N GLY A 41 11.55 14.82 8.95
CA GLY A 41 12.02 13.81 8.01
C GLY A 41 11.34 12.44 8.13
N TRP A 42 12.01 11.38 7.69
CA TRP A 42 11.49 10.01 7.74
C TRP A 42 11.46 9.46 9.18
N ASP A 43 10.39 8.74 9.51
CA ASP A 43 10.35 7.96 10.76
C ASP A 43 11.10 6.63 10.57
N GLU A 44 12.29 6.53 11.19
CA GLU A 44 13.15 5.34 11.13
C GLU A 44 12.58 4.13 11.87
N ASP A 45 11.52 4.30 12.67
CA ASP A 45 10.83 3.18 13.30
C ASP A 45 10.02 2.35 12.29
N TYR A 46 9.94 2.75 11.02
CA TYR A 46 9.35 2.00 9.90
C TYR A 46 10.43 1.40 8.95
N PRO A 47 11.20 0.38 9.39
CA PRO A 47 12.37 -0.11 8.65
C PRO A 47 12.03 -0.97 7.42
N THR A 48 10.77 -1.41 7.27
CA THR A 48 10.37 -2.39 6.24
C THR A 48 9.36 -1.84 5.24
N ALA A 49 8.29 -1.22 5.73
CA ALA A 49 7.17 -0.73 4.94
C ALA A 49 6.38 0.34 5.72
N GLY A 50 5.52 1.07 5.02
CA GLY A 50 4.60 2.03 5.65
C GLY A 50 5.20 3.40 5.96
N SER A 51 6.52 3.57 5.82
CA SER A 51 7.18 4.87 6.00
C SER A 51 6.68 5.93 5.01
N ASP A 52 6.34 5.53 3.78
CA ASP A 52 5.74 6.41 2.77
C ASP A 52 4.31 6.84 3.16
N ILE A 53 3.48 5.91 3.63
CA ILE A 53 2.13 6.22 4.13
C ILE A 53 2.21 7.15 5.34
N GLU A 54 3.04 6.80 6.33
CA GLU A 54 3.26 7.57 7.55
C GLU A 54 3.71 9.00 7.22
N PHE A 55 4.75 9.16 6.40
CA PHE A 55 5.29 10.46 6.04
C PHE A 55 4.25 11.31 5.29
N CYS A 56 3.54 10.72 4.33
CA CYS A 56 2.49 11.43 3.58
C CYS A 56 1.37 11.94 4.50
N TRP A 57 0.95 11.12 5.47
CA TRP A 57 -0.10 11.50 6.41
C TRP A 57 0.42 12.55 7.40
N ARG A 58 1.64 12.40 7.91
CA ARG A 58 2.28 13.39 8.79
C ARG A 58 2.33 14.77 8.16
N VAL A 59 2.82 14.85 6.91
CA VAL A 59 2.87 16.10 6.13
C VAL A 59 1.50 16.74 5.98
N GLN A 60 0.46 15.96 5.68
CA GLN A 60 -0.90 16.48 5.55
C GLN A 60 -1.50 16.92 6.89
N THR A 61 -1.26 16.16 7.96
CA THR A 61 -1.72 16.55 9.31
C THR A 61 -1.03 17.81 9.83
N ALA A 62 0.16 18.13 9.29
CA ALA A 62 0.85 19.40 9.55
C ALA A 62 0.33 20.58 8.71
N GLY A 63 -0.70 20.37 7.88
CA GLY A 63 -1.37 21.42 7.10
C GLY A 63 -0.85 21.62 5.68
N TYR A 64 0.08 20.80 5.21
CA TYR A 64 0.56 20.85 3.82
C TYR A 64 -0.34 20.05 2.87
N THR A 65 -0.31 20.40 1.58
CA THR A 65 -1.14 19.77 0.54
C THR A 65 -0.31 18.89 -0.41
N PHE A 66 -1.00 17.96 -1.07
CA PHE A 66 -0.43 17.11 -2.11
C PHE A 66 -0.66 17.73 -3.49
N GLY A 67 0.39 17.76 -4.30
CA GLY A 67 0.31 18.06 -5.73
C GLY A 67 0.61 16.82 -6.56
N PHE A 68 0.01 16.75 -7.76
CA PHE A 68 0.34 15.75 -8.76
C PHE A 68 1.23 16.38 -9.84
N ALA A 69 2.28 15.68 -10.24
CA ALA A 69 3.19 16.12 -11.30
C ALA A 69 3.15 15.07 -12.43
N PRO A 70 2.39 15.29 -13.52
CA PRO A 70 2.17 14.28 -14.55
C PRO A 70 3.46 13.86 -15.27
N GLU A 71 4.43 14.78 -15.38
CA GLU A 71 5.74 14.53 -16.00
C GLU A 71 6.72 13.78 -15.07
N ALA A 72 6.40 13.65 -13.77
CA ALA A 72 7.24 12.93 -12.82
C ALA A 72 6.99 11.41 -12.92
N MET A 73 7.56 10.80 -13.96
CA MET A 73 7.39 9.39 -14.26
C MET A 73 8.53 8.51 -13.70
N VAL A 74 8.17 7.32 -13.20
CA VAL A 74 9.14 6.30 -12.76
C VAL A 74 8.99 5.00 -13.54
N ALA A 75 10.11 4.46 -14.03
CA ALA A 75 10.16 3.10 -14.55
C ALA A 75 10.41 2.12 -13.40
N TYR A 76 9.36 1.41 -12.97
CA TYR A 76 9.46 0.49 -11.85
C TYR A 76 9.67 -0.96 -12.29
N ARG A 77 10.68 -1.62 -11.70
CA ARG A 77 10.92 -3.06 -11.90
C ARG A 77 10.25 -3.87 -10.80
N TYR A 78 9.24 -4.66 -11.17
CA TYR A 78 8.59 -5.58 -10.23
C TYR A 78 9.49 -6.75 -9.84
N ARG A 79 9.32 -7.23 -8.60
CA ARG A 79 9.84 -8.53 -8.17
C ARG A 79 9.20 -9.64 -9.01
N THR A 80 10.00 -10.62 -9.40
CA THR A 80 9.56 -11.73 -10.27
C THR A 80 9.29 -13.03 -9.52
N GLY A 81 9.85 -13.16 -8.31
CA GLY A 81 9.73 -14.34 -7.46
C GLY A 81 8.53 -14.26 -6.52
N MET A 82 7.79 -15.36 -6.40
CA MET A 82 6.54 -15.37 -5.63
C MET A 82 6.77 -15.26 -4.12
N ARG A 83 7.88 -15.80 -3.60
CA ARG A 83 8.19 -15.77 -2.17
C ARG A 83 8.55 -14.35 -1.72
N GLU A 84 9.32 -13.65 -2.53
CA GLU A 84 9.75 -12.28 -2.30
C GLU A 84 8.56 -11.32 -2.43
N SER A 85 7.70 -11.52 -3.45
CA SER A 85 6.44 -10.79 -3.57
C SER A 85 5.52 -11.04 -2.38
N TRP A 86 5.39 -12.30 -1.93
CA TRP A 86 4.60 -12.63 -0.74
C TRP A 86 5.09 -11.89 0.50
N LYS A 87 6.41 -11.98 0.79
CA LYS A 87 7.00 -11.28 1.94
C LYS A 87 6.73 -9.78 1.88
N GLN A 88 6.99 -9.15 0.73
CA GLN A 88 6.77 -7.73 0.54
C GLN A 88 5.32 -7.33 0.84
N VAL A 89 4.36 -8.05 0.29
CA VAL A 89 2.93 -7.72 0.42
C VAL A 89 2.42 -7.97 1.84
N VAL A 90 2.91 -9.01 2.51
CA VAL A 90 2.59 -9.26 3.93
C VAL A 90 3.15 -8.14 4.81
N ASP A 91 4.38 -7.70 4.56
CA ASP A 91 5.00 -6.58 5.29
C ASP A 91 4.20 -5.28 5.05
N TYR A 92 3.72 -5.03 3.81
CA TYR A 92 2.84 -3.89 3.50
C TYR A 92 1.55 -3.90 4.31
N GLY A 93 0.78 -4.99 4.27
CA GLY A 93 -0.47 -5.08 5.03
C GLY A 93 -0.26 -5.00 6.54
N SER A 94 0.87 -5.51 7.05
CA SER A 94 1.19 -5.46 8.47
C SER A 94 1.51 -4.04 8.94
N GLU A 95 2.34 -3.30 8.21
CA GLU A 95 2.70 -1.93 8.60
C GLU A 95 1.56 -0.93 8.30
N GLU A 96 0.70 -1.20 7.32
CA GLU A 96 -0.53 -0.41 7.10
C GLU A 96 -1.42 -0.41 8.36
N ALA A 97 -1.54 -1.55 9.06
CA ALA A 97 -2.27 -1.62 10.34
C ALA A 97 -1.60 -0.78 11.44
N ARG A 98 -0.27 -0.67 11.45
CA ARG A 98 0.46 0.18 12.40
C ARG A 98 0.15 1.65 12.18
N VAL A 99 0.34 2.12 10.94
CA VAL A 99 0.07 3.52 10.56
C VAL A 99 -1.40 3.83 10.82
N ALA A 100 -2.31 2.91 10.50
CA ALA A 100 -3.72 3.09 10.76
C ALA A 100 -4.02 3.28 12.25
N LYS A 101 -3.39 2.51 13.13
CA LYS A 101 -3.51 2.71 14.58
C LYS A 101 -2.98 4.08 15.02
N GLN A 102 -1.82 4.49 14.52
CA GLN A 102 -1.17 5.76 14.89
C GLN A 102 -2.04 6.97 14.55
N TYR A 103 -2.71 6.95 13.40
CA TYR A 103 -3.53 8.06 12.91
C TYR A 103 -5.04 7.87 13.12
N GLY A 104 -5.46 6.82 13.84
CA GLY A 104 -6.88 6.53 14.07
C GLY A 104 -7.66 6.17 12.80
N ALA A 105 -6.98 5.74 11.74
CA ALA A 105 -7.61 5.32 10.50
C ALA A 105 -8.39 4.01 10.69
N ARG A 106 -9.63 3.98 10.21
CA ARG A 106 -10.49 2.81 10.34
C ARG A 106 -10.23 1.79 9.22
N GLY A 107 -10.03 0.54 9.63
CA GLY A 107 -10.07 -0.61 8.73
C GLY A 107 -11.51 -0.99 8.36
N ARG A 108 -11.70 -2.14 7.72
CA ARG A 108 -13.01 -2.75 7.60
C ARG A 108 -13.33 -3.44 8.91
N GLU A 109 -14.62 -3.43 9.20
CA GLU A 109 -15.19 -4.10 10.34
C GLU A 109 -15.11 -5.63 10.19
N TRP A 110 -15.13 -6.36 11.30
CA TRP A 110 -14.91 -7.81 11.33
C TRP A 110 -15.90 -8.58 10.44
N TRP A 111 -17.15 -8.12 10.28
CA TRP A 111 -18.12 -8.80 9.42
C TRP A 111 -17.80 -8.74 7.91
N TRP A 112 -16.72 -8.05 7.50
CA TRP A 112 -16.18 -8.14 6.15
C TRP A 112 -15.35 -9.41 5.91
N PHE A 113 -15.04 -10.20 6.96
CA PHE A 113 -14.31 -11.46 6.81
C PHE A 113 -14.87 -12.41 5.73
N PRO A 114 -16.19 -12.64 5.59
CA PRO A 114 -16.75 -13.47 4.53
C PRO A 114 -16.46 -12.91 3.13
N VAL A 115 -16.46 -11.59 2.97
CA VAL A 115 -16.13 -10.93 1.69
C VAL A 115 -14.66 -11.17 1.35
N HIS A 116 -13.77 -11.00 2.31
CA HIS A 116 -12.33 -11.27 2.14
C HIS A 116 -12.08 -12.75 1.79
N ALA A 117 -12.76 -13.68 2.47
CA ALA A 117 -12.69 -15.11 2.18
C ALA A 117 -13.18 -15.42 0.76
N ALA A 118 -14.31 -14.85 0.35
CA ALA A 118 -14.86 -15.02 -0.99
C ALA A 118 -13.90 -14.51 -2.08
N VAL A 119 -13.26 -13.34 -1.87
CA VAL A 119 -12.27 -12.79 -2.82
C VAL A 119 -11.03 -13.67 -2.91
N VAL A 120 -10.53 -14.20 -1.80
CA VAL A 120 -9.40 -15.15 -1.77
C VAL A 120 -9.73 -16.43 -2.53
N LEU A 121 -10.94 -16.97 -2.34
CA LEU A 121 -11.41 -18.17 -3.04
C LEU A 121 -11.59 -17.91 -4.54
N ALA A 122 -12.24 -16.79 -4.91
CA ALA A 122 -12.49 -16.41 -6.30
C ALA A 122 -11.21 -16.16 -7.10
N THR A 123 -10.12 -15.75 -6.43
CA THR A 123 -8.82 -15.51 -7.06
C THR A 123 -7.88 -16.72 -6.99
N CYS A 124 -8.31 -17.84 -6.40
CA CYS A 124 -7.48 -19.00 -6.16
C CYS A 124 -6.97 -19.65 -7.47
N PRO A 125 -5.65 -19.82 -7.65
CA PRO A 125 -5.06 -20.31 -8.89
C PRO A 125 -5.17 -21.83 -9.08
N VAL A 126 -5.74 -22.56 -8.11
CA VAL A 126 -5.97 -24.02 -8.16
C VAL A 126 -7.13 -24.38 -9.09
N TRP A 127 -8.03 -23.43 -9.38
CA TRP A 127 -9.11 -23.65 -10.33
C TRP A 127 -8.53 -23.86 -11.75
N PRO A 128 -9.05 -24.79 -12.57
CA PRO A 128 -8.49 -25.13 -13.90
C PRO A 128 -8.32 -23.97 -14.90
N TRP A 129 -8.83 -22.78 -14.59
CA TRP A 129 -8.61 -21.53 -15.35
C TRP A 129 -7.39 -20.70 -14.84
N GLY A 130 -6.63 -21.17 -13.85
CA GLY A 130 -5.77 -20.36 -12.96
C GLY A 130 -4.24 -20.32 -13.22
N TRP A 131 -3.71 -21.02 -14.22
CA TRP A 131 -2.24 -21.24 -14.34
C TRP A 131 -1.39 -20.09 -14.88
N SER A 132 -2.00 -18.95 -15.25
CA SER A 132 -1.19 -17.80 -15.68
C SER A 132 -0.34 -17.23 -14.53
N ARG A 133 0.88 -16.77 -14.85
CA ARG A 133 1.73 -16.05 -13.88
C ARG A 133 1.02 -14.82 -13.30
N ARG A 134 0.18 -14.15 -14.11
CA ARG A 134 -0.63 -13.00 -13.72
C ARG A 134 -1.65 -13.35 -12.61
N ARG A 135 -2.43 -14.42 -12.78
CA ARG A 135 -3.44 -14.85 -11.78
C ARG A 135 -2.78 -15.28 -10.47
N ARG A 136 -1.69 -16.05 -10.56
CA ARG A 136 -0.88 -16.43 -9.38
C ARG A 136 -0.35 -15.19 -8.64
N GLY A 137 0.19 -14.22 -9.36
CA GLY A 137 0.65 -12.95 -8.77
C GLY A 137 -0.47 -12.14 -8.12
N ALA A 138 -1.63 -12.04 -8.79
CA ALA A 138 -2.81 -11.37 -8.23
C ALA A 138 -3.30 -12.06 -6.96
N TRP A 139 -3.34 -13.38 -6.94
CA TRP A 139 -3.69 -14.15 -5.76
C TRP A 139 -2.72 -13.90 -4.61
N VAL A 140 -1.40 -13.94 -4.85
CA VAL A 140 -0.37 -13.59 -3.84
C VAL A 140 -0.55 -12.17 -3.32
N TRP A 141 -0.91 -11.23 -4.19
CA TRP A 141 -1.17 -9.84 -3.78
C TRP A 141 -2.38 -9.74 -2.84
N VAL A 142 -3.50 -10.34 -3.22
CA VAL A 142 -4.75 -10.31 -2.43
C VAL A 142 -4.56 -11.02 -1.08
N THR A 143 -4.07 -12.26 -1.12
CA THR A 143 -3.91 -13.09 0.07
C THR A 143 -2.81 -12.57 0.99
N GLY A 144 -1.67 -12.13 0.42
CA GLY A 144 -0.59 -11.54 1.18
C GLY A 144 -1.03 -10.28 1.94
N ASN A 145 -1.84 -9.41 1.31
CA ASN A 145 -2.35 -8.20 1.96
C ASN A 145 -3.26 -8.55 3.14
N LEU A 146 -4.19 -9.49 2.94
CA LEU A 146 -5.09 -9.94 4.01
C LEU A 146 -4.31 -10.56 5.18
N VAL A 147 -3.37 -11.45 4.89
CA VAL A 147 -2.51 -12.07 5.91
C VAL A 147 -1.67 -11.02 6.64
N GLY A 148 -1.09 -10.07 5.90
CA GLY A 148 -0.36 -8.94 6.45
C GLY A 148 -1.20 -8.13 7.42
N ARG A 149 -2.41 -7.75 7.01
CA ARG A 149 -3.36 -6.99 7.83
C ARG A 149 -3.81 -7.72 9.09
N ILE A 150 -4.08 -9.02 9.00
CA ILE A 150 -4.40 -9.85 10.17
C ILE A 150 -3.18 -9.90 11.12
N LYS A 151 -1.98 -10.15 10.59
CA LYS A 151 -0.73 -10.16 11.37
C LYS A 151 -0.48 -8.82 12.05
N GLY A 152 -0.63 -7.71 11.32
CA GLY A 152 -0.49 -6.36 11.83
C GLY A 152 -1.54 -6.03 12.88
N SER A 153 -2.80 -6.41 12.66
CA SER A 153 -3.89 -6.27 13.62
C SER A 153 -3.58 -6.95 14.96
N LEU A 154 -3.05 -8.18 14.91
CA LEU A 154 -2.62 -8.92 16.10
C LEU A 154 -1.39 -8.27 16.75
N LYS A 155 -0.35 -7.95 15.96
CA LYS A 155 0.92 -7.36 16.44
C LYS A 155 0.70 -6.01 17.13
N TYR A 156 -0.11 -5.14 16.55
CA TYR A 156 -0.32 -3.78 17.01
C TYR A 156 -1.59 -3.61 17.86
N ARG A 157 -2.37 -4.68 18.07
CA ARG A 157 -3.62 -4.69 18.86
C ARG A 157 -4.63 -3.67 18.35
N VAL A 158 -4.91 -3.73 17.05
CA VAL A 158 -5.89 -2.88 16.35
C VAL A 158 -6.71 -3.75 15.39
N VAL A 159 -7.98 -3.45 15.16
CA VAL A 159 -8.77 -4.15 14.14
C VAL A 159 -8.60 -3.41 12.82
N TYR A 160 -7.83 -3.99 11.89
CA TYR A 160 -7.58 -3.40 10.59
C TYR A 160 -7.62 -4.45 9.47
N LEU A 161 -8.77 -4.56 8.78
CA LEU A 161 -9.02 -5.53 7.69
C LEU A 161 -9.31 -4.84 6.36
#